data_AF-A0A965QU92-F1
#
_entry.id   AF-A0A965QU92-F1
#
_cell.length_a   1.000
_cell.length_b   1.000
_cell.length_c   1.000
_cell.angle_alpha   90.00
_cell.angle_beta   90.00
_cell.angle_gamma   90.00
#
_symmetry.space_group_name_H-M   'P 1'
#
loop_
_entity.id
_entity.type
_entity.pdbx_description
1 polymer ?
#
loop_
_entity_poly.entity_id
_entity_poly.type
_entity_poly.pdbx_seq_one_letter_code
_entity_poly.pdbx_strand_id
1 'polypeptide(L)'
;GEVAQDRDVRVRLHRVAQLRVQPGQAALLRTVSFRNSGLAPANVSARALLYPNLMLFDEYFVDRQHPELTATGFCTLRLRSPEATGAGDRHLQFDLGPIAPGGSRACTLILSLGESAAPLDATTAGQWQAAAANYWGRVARVDPGEPALAHLFQVSVAGLRAAVAASGKMDGAIWQYNLEWVRDQSMVAAAAAMAGLTDPAAGDPAPRLLERILERSIDAHGGTVDSSRLRPAELAELDQNGELLHALWIHWVWTGDAGLIRKNLPKLVRIAEYLQRPEFVDPDSGLLHNSREYWERDPHFGVRDGFENSYQLWTIVGFNALADMLEEVGGDAPAARRWREAAGKLQTAFLSHPRHALIERGTLVKRRLPDGAVQRRLEPPNRAGLPPGMPLSTERENFCDPDTASVLPIIHGVVDPQGPVARATLDAMEALWNQRWSGGGYGRYDVTSESDSPGPWPFPSLFVARANLVAGNHDRVWRTLRWLAEVPGG
;
A
#
# COMPACT_ATOMS: atom_id res chain seq x y z
N GLY A 1 -22.49 -11.91 -10.48
CA GLY A 1 -23.52 -12.96 -10.52
C GLY A 1 -24.84 -12.33 -10.24
N GLU A 2 -25.75 -12.33 -11.20
CA GLU A 2 -27.15 -11.95 -10.98
C GLU A 2 -27.87 -13.13 -10.33
N VAL A 3 -28.56 -12.87 -9.22
CA VAL A 3 -29.43 -13.83 -8.54
C VAL A 3 -30.84 -13.32 -8.70
N ALA A 4 -31.71 -14.08 -9.36
CA ALA A 4 -33.15 -13.88 -9.27
C ALA A 4 -33.55 -14.16 -7.82
N GLN A 5 -33.82 -13.09 -7.06
CA GLN A 5 -34.26 -13.22 -5.67
C GLN A 5 -35.74 -13.61 -5.64
N ASP A 6 -36.00 -14.85 -5.26
CA ASP A 6 -37.25 -15.16 -4.57
C ASP A 6 -37.16 -14.53 -3.16
N ARG A 7 -38.17 -13.76 -2.74
CA ARG A 7 -38.09 -12.85 -1.57
C ARG A 7 -37.82 -13.59 -0.25
N ASP A 8 -38.04 -14.91 -0.22
CA ASP A 8 -37.99 -15.72 0.98
C ASP A 8 -36.66 -16.46 1.21
N VAL A 9 -35.80 -16.58 0.18
CA VAL A 9 -34.49 -17.25 0.30
C VAL A 9 -33.37 -16.22 0.33
N ARG A 10 -32.71 -16.11 1.48
CA ARG A 10 -31.54 -15.25 1.64
C ARG A 10 -30.29 -16.02 1.26
N VAL A 11 -29.58 -15.54 0.25
CA VAL A 11 -28.25 -16.02 -0.09
C VAL A 11 -27.23 -15.31 0.79
N ARG A 12 -26.39 -16.07 1.47
CA ARG A 12 -25.23 -15.54 2.19
C ARG A 12 -23.97 -16.16 1.62
N LEU A 13 -23.03 -15.30 1.27
CA LEU A 13 -21.69 -15.70 0.86
C LEU A 13 -20.89 -15.89 2.14
N HIS A 14 -20.49 -17.13 2.44
CA HIS A 14 -19.74 -17.45 3.65
C HIS A 14 -18.33 -17.87 3.28
N ARG A 15 -17.32 -17.27 3.93
CA ARG A 15 -15.90 -17.67 3.87
C ARG A 15 -15.32 -17.75 2.45
N VAL A 16 -14.48 -16.78 2.13
CA VAL A 16 -13.52 -16.89 1.03
C VAL A 16 -12.22 -17.40 1.64
N ALA A 17 -11.77 -18.59 1.23
CA ALA A 17 -10.43 -19.05 1.53
C ALA A 17 -9.60 -18.95 0.26
N GLN A 18 -8.76 -17.91 0.17
CA GLN A 18 -7.74 -17.82 -0.86
C GLN A 18 -6.52 -18.59 -0.38
N LEU A 19 -6.09 -19.58 -1.16
CA LEU A 19 -5.06 -20.51 -0.74
C LEU A 19 -4.04 -20.72 -1.83
N ARG A 20 -2.77 -20.63 -1.42
CA ARG A 20 -1.69 -21.24 -2.16
C ARG A 20 -1.67 -22.71 -1.76
N VAL A 21 -2.01 -23.57 -2.71
CA VAL A 21 -2.12 -25.00 -2.48
C VAL A 21 -0.72 -25.62 -2.48
N GLN A 22 0.12 -25.21 -3.43
CA GLN A 22 1.52 -25.59 -3.62
C GLN A 22 2.26 -24.51 -4.43
N PRO A 23 3.61 -24.53 -4.53
CA PRO A 23 4.33 -23.72 -5.51
C PRO A 23 3.79 -23.95 -6.93
N GLY A 24 3.37 -22.89 -7.64
CA GLY A 24 2.81 -22.99 -8.98
C GLY A 24 1.31 -23.30 -9.07
N GLN A 25 0.62 -23.52 -7.94
CA GLN A 25 -0.82 -23.77 -7.90
C GLN A 25 -1.54 -22.77 -6.99
N ALA A 26 -2.45 -22.00 -7.57
CA ALA A 26 -3.32 -21.09 -6.83
C ALA A 26 -4.75 -21.60 -6.91
N ALA A 27 -5.43 -21.65 -5.77
CA ALA A 27 -6.86 -21.97 -5.73
C ALA A 27 -7.61 -21.00 -4.82
N LEU A 28 -8.80 -20.64 -5.25
CA LEU A 28 -9.79 -19.92 -4.48
C LEU A 28 -10.91 -20.90 -4.14
N LEU A 29 -11.09 -21.15 -2.85
CA LEU A 29 -12.20 -21.93 -2.34
C LEU A 29 -13.28 -20.98 -1.83
N ARG A 30 -14.52 -21.19 -2.26
CA ARG A 30 -15.66 -20.37 -1.86
C ARG A 30 -16.85 -21.23 -1.52
N THR A 31 -17.33 -21.13 -0.28
CA THR A 31 -18.59 -21.76 0.11
C THR A 31 -19.74 -20.75 -0.02
N VAL A 32 -20.84 -21.17 -0.62
CA VAL A 32 -22.05 -20.35 -0.72
C VAL A 32 -23.14 -21.04 0.07
N SER A 33 -23.75 -20.35 1.03
CA SER A 33 -24.85 -20.91 1.82
C SER A 33 -26.17 -20.22 1.51
N PHE A 34 -27.20 -21.04 1.41
CA PHE A 34 -28.57 -20.65 1.09
C PHE A 34 -29.39 -20.91 2.34
N ARG A 35 -30.00 -19.86 2.90
CA ARG A 35 -30.86 -19.96 4.08
C ARG A 35 -32.29 -19.59 3.69
N ASN A 36 -33.22 -20.48 3.99
CA ASN A 36 -34.63 -20.17 3.83
C ASN A 36 -35.10 -19.34 5.04
N SER A 37 -35.47 -18.08 4.81
CA SER A 37 -36.04 -17.20 5.82
C SER A 37 -37.57 -17.12 5.75
N GLY A 38 -38.19 -17.79 4.79
CA GLY A 38 -39.63 -17.89 4.65
C GLY A 38 -40.27 -18.86 5.63
N LEU A 39 -41.60 -18.94 5.57
CA LEU A 39 -42.43 -19.77 6.44
C LEU A 39 -42.75 -21.15 5.86
N ALA A 40 -42.40 -21.41 4.60
CA ALA A 40 -42.60 -22.69 3.92
C ALA A 40 -41.29 -23.24 3.32
N PRO A 41 -41.15 -24.55 3.09
CA PRO A 41 -39.98 -25.12 2.41
C PRO A 41 -39.78 -24.52 1.02
N ALA A 42 -38.51 -24.29 0.64
CA ALA A 42 -38.14 -23.74 -0.66
C ALA A 42 -37.22 -24.71 -1.40
N ASN A 43 -37.54 -25.06 -2.65
CA ASN A 43 -36.63 -25.81 -3.51
C ASN A 43 -35.59 -24.85 -4.08
N VAL A 44 -34.31 -25.14 -3.86
CA VAL A 44 -33.22 -24.24 -4.26
C VAL A 44 -32.32 -24.93 -5.27
N SER A 45 -32.10 -24.24 -6.39
CA SER A 45 -31.05 -24.56 -7.36
C SER A 45 -30.11 -23.36 -7.50
N ALA A 46 -28.82 -23.60 -7.74
CA ALA A 46 -27.85 -22.55 -7.95
C ALA A 46 -27.03 -22.78 -9.22
N ARG A 47 -26.53 -21.69 -9.81
CA ARG A 47 -25.62 -21.71 -10.95
C ARG A 47 -24.39 -20.86 -10.65
N ALA A 48 -23.21 -21.41 -10.91
CA ALA A 48 -21.95 -20.68 -10.80
C ALA A 48 -21.33 -20.53 -12.19
N LEU A 49 -21.15 -19.29 -12.64
CA LEU A 49 -20.59 -18.99 -13.96
C LEU A 49 -19.08 -18.77 -13.87
N LEU A 50 -18.34 -19.31 -14.84
CA LEU A 50 -16.96 -18.93 -15.08
C LEU A 50 -16.92 -17.87 -16.17
N TYR A 51 -16.54 -16.65 -15.81
CA TYR A 51 -16.43 -15.52 -16.74
C TYR A 51 -14.97 -15.02 -16.76
N PRO A 52 -14.10 -15.65 -17.56
CA PRO A 52 -12.70 -15.25 -17.62
C PRO A 52 -12.55 -13.93 -18.38
N ASN A 53 -11.44 -13.22 -18.14
CA ASN A 53 -11.08 -12.08 -18.99
C ASN A 53 -10.67 -12.61 -20.37
N LEU A 54 -11.48 -12.34 -21.39
CA LEU A 54 -11.29 -12.85 -22.75
C LEU A 54 -10.01 -12.34 -23.44
N MET A 55 -9.35 -11.30 -22.90
CA MET A 55 -8.03 -10.88 -23.36
C MET A 55 -6.90 -11.78 -22.83
N LEU A 56 -7.15 -12.51 -21.74
CA LEU A 56 -6.16 -13.38 -21.09
C LEU A 56 -6.45 -14.87 -21.29
N PHE A 57 -7.70 -15.21 -21.59
CA PHE A 57 -8.18 -16.58 -21.79
C PHE A 57 -9.10 -16.61 -23.00
N ASP A 58 -8.60 -17.11 -24.12
CA ASP A 58 -9.23 -17.12 -25.44
C ASP A 58 -9.91 -18.46 -25.78
N GLU A 59 -9.61 -19.52 -25.03
CA GLU A 59 -10.22 -20.84 -25.19
C GLU A 59 -11.11 -21.20 -23.99
N TYR A 60 -12.17 -21.97 -24.24
CA TYR A 60 -13.12 -22.39 -23.20
C TYR A 60 -13.62 -23.82 -23.42
N PHE A 61 -13.59 -24.64 -22.36
CA PHE A 61 -13.94 -26.05 -22.37
C PHE A 61 -14.90 -26.40 -21.22
N VAL A 62 -15.75 -27.39 -21.45
CA VAL A 62 -16.70 -27.90 -20.44
C VAL A 62 -16.59 -29.42 -20.37
N ASP A 63 -16.23 -29.94 -19.20
CA ASP A 63 -16.38 -31.36 -18.90
C ASP A 63 -17.73 -31.59 -18.23
N ARG A 64 -18.59 -32.38 -18.89
CA ARG A 64 -19.93 -32.74 -18.39
C ARG A 64 -19.95 -34.07 -17.67
N GLN A 65 -18.93 -34.92 -17.84
CA GLN A 65 -18.78 -36.17 -17.10
C GLN A 65 -18.27 -35.90 -15.69
N HIS A 66 -17.32 -34.97 -15.58
CA HIS A 66 -16.84 -34.43 -14.31
C HIS A 66 -17.11 -32.93 -14.31
N PRO A 67 -18.23 -32.45 -13.74
CA PRO A 67 -18.68 -31.06 -13.85
C PRO A 67 -17.58 -30.01 -13.59
N GLU A 68 -17.01 -29.50 -14.69
CA GLU A 68 -15.85 -28.62 -14.67
C GLU A 68 -15.91 -27.66 -15.85
N LEU A 69 -15.55 -26.41 -15.59
CA LEU A 69 -15.39 -25.37 -16.58
C LEU A 69 -13.91 -24.99 -16.65
N THR A 70 -13.35 -24.94 -17.85
CA THR A 70 -11.95 -24.55 -18.07
C THR A 70 -11.89 -23.39 -19.05
N ALA A 71 -11.06 -22.39 -18.76
CA ALA A 71 -10.67 -21.34 -19.67
C ALA A 71 -9.14 -21.33 -19.82
N THR A 72 -8.64 -21.32 -21.05
CA THR A 72 -7.20 -21.39 -21.36
C THR A 72 -6.78 -20.15 -22.16
N GLY A 73 -5.53 -19.72 -21.97
CA GLY A 73 -4.88 -18.64 -22.70
C GLY A 73 -3.47 -18.43 -22.13
N PHE A 74 -3.20 -17.27 -21.52
CA PHE A 74 -1.92 -17.01 -20.82
C PHE A 74 -1.67 -17.99 -19.66
N CYS A 75 -2.75 -18.50 -19.06
CA CYS A 75 -2.72 -19.56 -18.06
C CYS A 75 -3.99 -20.43 -18.23
N THR A 76 -4.14 -21.47 -17.41
CA THR A 76 -5.37 -22.27 -17.34
C THR A 76 -6.16 -21.89 -16.09
N LEU A 77 -7.41 -21.47 -16.24
CA LEU A 77 -8.35 -21.20 -15.16
C LEU A 77 -9.42 -22.29 -15.14
N ARG A 78 -9.68 -22.90 -13.99
CA ARG A 78 -10.68 -23.98 -13.88
C ARG A 78 -11.65 -23.72 -12.74
N LEU A 79 -12.95 -23.87 -12.98
CA LEU A 79 -14.00 -23.83 -11.97
C LEU A 79 -14.60 -25.22 -11.80
N ARG A 80 -14.53 -25.74 -10.57
CA ARG A 80 -14.96 -27.09 -10.18
C ARG A 80 -15.76 -27.04 -8.88
N SER A 81 -16.44 -28.12 -8.56
CA SER A 81 -17.05 -28.31 -7.25
C SER A 81 -17.20 -29.80 -6.92
N PRO A 82 -16.96 -30.22 -5.65
CA PRO A 82 -17.22 -31.59 -5.23
C PRO A 82 -18.73 -31.91 -5.13
N GLU A 83 -19.61 -30.91 -5.11
CA GLU A 83 -21.06 -31.09 -4.97
C GLU A 83 -21.86 -30.74 -6.24
N ALA A 84 -21.19 -30.33 -7.34
CA ALA A 84 -21.90 -29.96 -8.57
C ALA A 84 -22.60 -31.17 -9.18
N THR A 85 -23.86 -30.96 -9.55
CA THR A 85 -24.73 -31.98 -10.14
C THR A 85 -24.72 -31.98 -11.66
N GLY A 86 -24.12 -30.96 -12.29
CA GLY A 86 -23.99 -30.88 -13.75
C GLY A 86 -23.20 -29.65 -14.21
N ALA A 87 -22.84 -29.62 -15.49
CA ALA A 87 -22.20 -28.49 -16.16
C ALA A 87 -22.95 -28.12 -17.45
N GLY A 88 -23.36 -26.86 -17.55
CA GLY A 88 -23.86 -26.23 -18.77
C GLY A 88 -22.73 -25.54 -19.54
N ASP A 89 -23.08 -24.79 -20.59
CA ASP A 89 -22.09 -24.23 -21.52
C ASP A 89 -21.09 -23.27 -20.88
N ARG A 90 -21.49 -22.56 -19.82
CA ARG A 90 -20.61 -21.63 -19.07
C ARG A 90 -20.84 -21.63 -17.57
N HIS A 91 -21.49 -22.68 -17.04
CA HIS A 91 -21.86 -22.70 -15.62
C HIS A 91 -21.87 -24.10 -15.03
N LEU A 92 -21.58 -24.20 -13.73
CA LEU A 92 -21.86 -25.36 -12.91
C LEU A 92 -23.27 -25.25 -12.34
N GLN A 93 -24.00 -26.36 -12.29
CA GLN A 93 -25.35 -26.45 -11.75
C GLN A 93 -25.36 -27.25 -10.44
N PHE A 94 -26.05 -26.68 -9.45
CA PHE A 94 -26.26 -27.26 -8.12
C PHE A 94 -27.75 -27.47 -7.90
N ASP A 95 -28.15 -28.70 -7.66
CA ASP A 95 -29.46 -29.02 -7.09
C ASP A 95 -29.33 -29.21 -5.58
N LEU A 96 -29.76 -28.23 -4.81
CA LEU A 96 -29.69 -28.26 -3.34
C LEU A 96 -30.96 -28.85 -2.72
N GLY A 97 -31.97 -29.13 -3.54
CA GLY A 97 -33.27 -29.65 -3.11
C GLY A 97 -34.04 -28.72 -2.16
N PRO A 98 -34.99 -29.27 -1.38
CA PRO A 98 -35.80 -28.48 -0.45
C PRO A 98 -35.01 -28.04 0.78
N ILE A 99 -35.14 -26.76 1.12
CA ILE A 99 -34.66 -26.16 2.37
C ILE A 99 -35.87 -25.79 3.22
N ALA A 100 -36.02 -26.45 4.37
CA ALA A 100 -37.09 -26.15 5.32
C ALA A 100 -37.00 -24.71 5.89
N PRO A 101 -38.09 -24.11 6.40
CA PRO A 101 -38.06 -22.82 7.09
C PRO A 101 -36.97 -22.75 8.16
N GLY A 102 -36.15 -21.71 8.11
CA GLY A 102 -34.99 -21.52 8.99
C GLY A 102 -33.76 -22.39 8.67
N GLY A 103 -33.92 -23.42 7.84
CA GLY A 103 -32.86 -24.34 7.41
C GLY A 103 -31.87 -23.72 6.43
N SER A 104 -30.75 -24.42 6.21
CA SER A 104 -29.72 -24.02 5.25
C SER A 104 -29.10 -25.18 4.49
N ARG A 105 -28.62 -24.88 3.28
CA ARG A 105 -27.76 -25.74 2.45
C ARG A 105 -26.57 -24.93 1.96
N ALA A 106 -25.51 -25.61 1.53
CA ALA A 106 -24.34 -24.95 0.97
C ALA A 106 -23.75 -25.74 -0.19
N CYS A 107 -23.01 -25.05 -1.05
CA CYS A 107 -22.16 -25.65 -2.07
C CYS A 107 -20.76 -25.00 -2.04
N THR A 108 -19.74 -25.73 -2.49
CA THR A 108 -18.36 -25.28 -2.49
C THR A 108 -17.87 -25.14 -3.93
N LEU A 109 -17.36 -23.96 -4.26
CA LEU A 109 -16.74 -23.64 -5.53
C LEU A 109 -15.23 -23.61 -5.38
N ILE A 110 -14.53 -24.19 -6.33
CA ILE A 110 -13.08 -24.19 -6.39
C ILE A 110 -12.67 -23.58 -7.73
N LEU A 111 -12.03 -22.41 -7.67
CA LEU A 111 -11.46 -21.74 -8.83
C LEU A 111 -9.94 -21.86 -8.77
N SER A 112 -9.33 -22.63 -9.66
CA SER A 112 -7.87 -22.83 -9.70
C SER A 112 -7.24 -22.15 -10.91
N LEU A 113 -6.03 -21.61 -10.73
CA LEU A 113 -5.18 -21.07 -11.78
C LEU A 113 -3.92 -21.93 -11.91
N GLY A 114 -3.59 -22.33 -13.14
CA GLY A 114 -2.49 -23.23 -13.49
C GLY A 114 -2.91 -24.69 -13.67
N GLU A 115 -1.93 -25.55 -13.95
CA GLU A 115 -2.12 -27.00 -14.04
C GLU A 115 -2.25 -27.59 -12.63
N SER A 116 -3.47 -27.70 -12.13
CA SER A 116 -3.69 -28.47 -10.90
C SER A 116 -3.78 -29.97 -11.22
N ALA A 117 -2.83 -30.73 -10.68
CA ALA A 117 -2.75 -32.19 -10.79
C ALA A 117 -3.37 -32.92 -9.58
N ALA A 118 -3.81 -32.20 -8.54
CA ALA A 118 -4.36 -32.82 -7.35
C ALA A 118 -5.85 -33.20 -7.56
N PRO A 119 -6.29 -34.39 -7.13
CA PRO A 119 -7.71 -34.72 -7.06
C PRO A 119 -8.40 -33.74 -6.11
N LEU A 120 -9.53 -33.19 -6.56
CA LEU A 120 -10.30 -32.20 -5.80
C LEU A 120 -11.53 -32.87 -5.20
N ASP A 121 -11.34 -33.43 -4.01
CA ASP A 121 -12.41 -33.99 -3.20
C ASP A 121 -12.69 -33.13 -1.95
N ALA A 122 -13.72 -33.50 -1.21
CA ALA A 122 -14.09 -32.83 0.04
C ALA A 122 -12.96 -32.86 1.09
N THR A 123 -12.16 -33.92 1.11
CA THR A 123 -11.00 -34.06 2.01
C THR A 123 -9.96 -32.97 1.72
N THR A 124 -9.60 -32.79 0.45
CA THR A 124 -8.64 -31.80 -0.01
C THR A 124 -9.15 -30.38 0.28
N ALA A 125 -10.43 -30.10 0.00
CA ALA A 125 -11.05 -28.83 0.35
C ALA A 125 -11.02 -28.55 1.86
N GLY A 126 -11.26 -29.56 2.71
CA GLY A 126 -11.18 -29.44 4.17
C GLY A 126 -9.76 -29.15 4.67
N GLN A 127 -8.75 -29.84 4.12
CA GLN A 127 -7.34 -29.58 4.45
C GLN A 127 -6.92 -28.16 4.07
N TRP A 128 -7.37 -27.69 2.91
CA TRP A 128 -7.15 -26.33 2.43
C TRP A 128 -7.76 -25.28 3.37
N GLN A 129 -9.03 -25.44 3.76
CA GLN A 129 -9.66 -24.56 4.75
C GLN A 129 -8.91 -24.53 6.08
N ALA A 130 -8.48 -25.69 6.57
CA ALA A 130 -7.69 -25.79 7.80
C ALA A 130 -6.34 -25.07 7.67
N ALA A 131 -5.64 -25.22 6.54
CA ALA A 131 -4.39 -24.51 6.27
C ALA A 131 -4.59 -22.98 6.23
N ALA A 132 -5.66 -22.49 5.60
CA ALA A 132 -6.00 -21.06 5.60
C ALA A 132 -6.30 -20.56 7.02
N ALA A 133 -7.10 -21.31 7.78
CA ALA A 133 -7.44 -20.96 9.15
C ALA A 133 -6.19 -20.93 10.05
N ASN A 134 -5.28 -21.89 9.89
CA ASN A 134 -4.00 -21.92 10.60
C ASN A 134 -3.13 -20.73 10.19
N TYR A 135 -3.04 -20.41 8.91
CA TYR A 135 -2.29 -19.26 8.42
C TYR A 135 -2.79 -17.95 9.06
N TRP A 136 -4.08 -17.64 8.90
CA TRP A 136 -4.73 -16.45 9.49
C TRP A 136 -4.85 -16.50 11.02
N GLY A 137 -4.61 -17.67 11.62
CA GLY A 137 -4.48 -17.84 13.06
C GLY A 137 -3.19 -17.26 13.62
N ARG A 138 -2.12 -17.19 12.80
CA ARG A 138 -0.79 -16.70 13.21
C ARG A 138 -0.62 -15.19 13.03
N VAL A 139 -1.42 -14.57 12.16
CA VAL A 139 -1.34 -13.14 11.85
C VAL A 139 -1.80 -12.33 13.06
N ALA A 140 -1.23 -11.15 13.26
CA ALA A 140 -1.59 -10.26 14.37
C ALA A 140 -3.10 -10.00 14.39
N ARG A 141 -3.65 -9.92 15.61
CA ARG A 141 -5.04 -9.57 15.87
C ARG A 141 -5.08 -8.43 16.86
N VAL A 142 -5.84 -7.40 16.54
CA VAL A 142 -6.10 -6.27 17.41
C VAL A 142 -7.59 -6.25 17.68
N ASP A 143 -7.96 -6.22 18.96
CA ASP A 143 -9.31 -5.92 19.42
C ASP A 143 -9.28 -4.55 20.12
N PRO A 144 -9.57 -3.46 19.39
CA PRO A 144 -9.55 -2.12 19.94
C PRO A 144 -10.83 -1.79 20.74
N GLY A 145 -11.78 -2.72 20.88
CA GLY A 145 -13.11 -2.46 21.45
C GLY A 145 -14.04 -1.63 20.56
N GLU A 146 -13.56 -1.13 19.42
CA GLU A 146 -14.32 -0.36 18.44
C GLU A 146 -14.46 -1.15 17.12
N PRO A 147 -15.68 -1.55 16.71
CA PRO A 147 -15.89 -2.40 15.53
C PRO A 147 -15.32 -1.83 14.23
N ALA A 148 -15.39 -0.51 14.03
CA ALA A 148 -14.85 0.13 12.84
C ALA A 148 -13.32 -0.01 12.75
N LEU A 149 -12.61 0.17 13.86
CA LEU A 149 -11.16 0.00 13.90
C LEU A 149 -10.74 -1.46 13.73
N ALA A 150 -11.48 -2.38 14.34
CA ALA A 150 -11.25 -3.82 14.15
C ALA A 150 -11.40 -4.19 12.67
N HIS A 151 -12.42 -3.65 11.99
CA HIS A 151 -12.64 -3.84 10.57
C HIS A 151 -11.50 -3.26 9.72
N LEU A 152 -11.13 -1.99 9.94
CA LEU A 152 -10.03 -1.32 9.24
C LEU A 152 -8.72 -2.11 9.35
N PHE A 153 -8.38 -2.57 10.55
CA PHE A 153 -7.19 -3.38 10.79
C PHE A 153 -7.24 -4.70 10.02
N GLN A 154 -8.36 -5.43 10.11
CA GLN A 154 -8.53 -6.72 9.42
C GLN A 154 -8.46 -6.59 7.89
N VAL A 155 -9.12 -5.58 7.33
CA VAL A 155 -9.06 -5.30 5.89
C VAL A 155 -7.66 -4.90 5.46
N SER A 156 -6.96 -4.06 6.23
CA SER A 156 -5.58 -3.65 5.94
C SER A 156 -4.64 -4.85 5.91
N VAL A 157 -4.70 -5.69 6.93
CA VAL A 157 -3.87 -6.91 7.03
C VAL A 157 -4.15 -7.88 5.87
N ALA A 158 -5.42 -8.07 5.51
CA ALA A 158 -5.79 -8.87 4.36
C ALA A 158 -5.27 -8.26 3.04
N GLY A 159 -5.37 -6.94 2.90
CA GLY A 159 -4.89 -6.17 1.76
C GLY A 159 -3.37 -6.27 1.56
N LEU A 160 -2.59 -6.11 2.64
CA LEU A 160 -1.13 -6.28 2.62
C LEU A 160 -0.75 -7.66 2.08
N ARG A 161 -1.47 -8.71 2.50
CA ARG A 161 -1.22 -10.07 1.99
C ARG A 161 -1.64 -10.25 0.54
N ALA A 162 -2.75 -9.64 0.13
CA ALA A 162 -3.32 -9.79 -1.20
C ALA A 162 -2.54 -9.03 -2.28
N ALA A 163 -1.94 -7.88 -1.95
CA ALA A 163 -1.23 -7.02 -2.89
C ALA A 163 0.15 -7.56 -3.31
N VAL A 164 0.68 -8.56 -2.59
CA VAL A 164 2.05 -9.06 -2.76
C VAL A 164 2.04 -10.50 -3.27
N ALA A 165 2.64 -10.70 -4.43
CA ALA A 165 2.86 -12.02 -5.01
C ALA A 165 3.96 -12.79 -4.24
N ALA A 166 3.95 -14.12 -4.39
CA ALA A 166 4.97 -14.98 -3.79
C ALA A 166 6.41 -14.67 -4.24
N SER A 167 6.57 -14.02 -5.40
CA SER A 167 7.86 -13.55 -5.92
C SER A 167 8.32 -12.22 -5.29
N GLY A 168 7.58 -11.70 -4.31
CA GLY A 168 7.75 -10.37 -3.73
C GLY A 168 7.24 -9.24 -4.63
N LYS A 169 6.72 -9.53 -5.83
CA LYS A 169 6.21 -8.48 -6.73
C LYS A 169 4.94 -7.91 -6.12
N MET A 170 4.89 -6.58 -6.01
CA MET A 170 3.70 -5.87 -5.54
C MET A 170 3.00 -5.20 -6.71
N ASP A 171 1.67 -5.19 -6.65
CA ASP A 171 0.87 -4.26 -7.43
C ASP A 171 0.55 -3.04 -6.56
N GLY A 172 0.83 -1.82 -7.04
CA GLY A 172 0.68 -0.61 -6.25
C GLY A 172 -0.79 -0.29 -5.92
N ALA A 173 -1.70 -0.62 -6.82
CA ALA A 173 -3.15 -0.52 -6.64
C ALA A 173 -3.89 -1.18 -7.81
N ILE A 174 -5.20 -1.39 -7.63
CA ILE A 174 -6.06 -1.81 -8.74
C ILE A 174 -6.13 -0.69 -9.80
N TRP A 175 -5.90 -1.05 -11.07
CA TRP A 175 -6.08 -0.21 -12.26
C TRP A 175 -4.92 0.78 -12.53
N GLN A 176 -4.04 0.43 -13.46
CA GLN A 176 -2.93 1.25 -13.98
C GLN A 176 -1.77 1.51 -13.02
N TYR A 177 -1.83 1.02 -11.78
CA TYR A 177 -0.73 1.03 -10.80
C TYR A 177 0.15 -0.25 -10.82
N ASN A 178 0.13 -1.00 -11.94
CA ASN A 178 0.81 -2.29 -12.11
C ASN A 178 2.36 -2.20 -12.23
N LEU A 179 2.95 -1.16 -11.65
CA LEU A 179 4.39 -0.90 -11.62
C LEU A 179 4.87 -0.91 -10.16
N GLU A 180 6.18 -0.89 -9.98
CA GLU A 180 6.83 -1.04 -8.68
C GLU A 180 7.51 0.27 -8.28
N TRP A 181 7.17 0.75 -7.09
CA TRP A 181 7.81 1.88 -6.42
C TRP A 181 8.44 1.39 -5.13
N VAL A 182 9.68 1.81 -4.86
CA VAL A 182 10.37 1.44 -3.62
C VAL A 182 9.65 2.06 -2.42
N ARG A 183 9.18 3.31 -2.49
CA ARG A 183 8.39 3.97 -1.42
C ARG A 183 7.21 3.13 -0.97
N ASP A 184 6.31 2.80 -1.89
CA ASP A 184 5.09 2.04 -1.60
C ASP A 184 5.42 0.65 -1.04
N GLN A 185 6.36 -0.05 -1.66
CA GLN A 185 6.77 -1.39 -1.23
C GLN A 185 7.45 -1.38 0.14
N SER A 186 8.23 -0.35 0.46
CA SER A 186 8.85 -0.17 1.77
C SER A 186 7.82 0.01 2.88
N MET A 187 6.76 0.80 2.64
CA MET A 187 5.67 0.97 3.61
C MET A 187 4.84 -0.29 3.79
N VAL A 188 4.53 -1.00 2.70
CA VAL A 188 3.83 -2.29 2.78
C VAL A 188 4.67 -3.32 3.52
N ALA A 189 5.98 -3.38 3.29
CA ALA A 189 6.87 -4.30 4.00
C ALA A 189 6.94 -3.98 5.51
N ALA A 190 7.04 -2.70 5.88
CA ALA A 190 7.01 -2.27 7.28
C ALA A 190 5.68 -2.63 7.95
N ALA A 191 4.55 -2.33 7.31
CA ALA A 191 3.22 -2.66 7.82
C ALA A 191 3.00 -4.18 7.94
N ALA A 192 3.47 -4.95 6.96
CA ALA A 192 3.43 -6.41 7.00
C ALA A 192 4.26 -6.97 8.16
N ALA A 193 5.44 -6.41 8.43
CA ALA A 193 6.25 -6.80 9.57
C ALA A 193 5.51 -6.57 10.90
N MET A 194 4.93 -5.38 11.07
CA MET A 194 4.12 -5.04 12.25
C MET A 194 2.85 -5.91 12.40
N ALA A 195 2.32 -6.42 11.28
CA ALA A 195 1.18 -7.34 11.26
C ALA A 195 1.55 -8.82 11.51
N GLY A 196 2.84 -9.14 11.71
CA GLY A 196 3.31 -10.51 11.88
C GLY A 196 3.34 -11.34 10.59
N LEU A 197 3.30 -10.69 9.43
CA LEU A 197 3.42 -11.32 8.12
C LEU A 197 4.92 -11.41 7.73
N THR A 198 5.65 -12.27 8.42
CA THR A 198 7.12 -12.27 8.44
C THR A 198 7.77 -13.62 8.12
N ASP A 199 7.01 -14.68 7.88
CA ASP A 199 7.53 -16.01 7.59
C ASP A 199 7.79 -16.19 6.07
N PRO A 200 9.07 -16.20 5.62
CA PRO A 200 9.38 -16.35 4.21
C PRO A 200 8.97 -17.73 3.66
N ALA A 201 8.92 -18.77 4.49
CA ALA A 201 8.50 -20.12 4.07
C ALA A 201 6.98 -20.18 3.85
N ALA A 202 6.20 -19.43 4.64
CA ALA A 202 4.78 -19.20 4.39
C ALA A 202 4.50 -18.27 3.19
N GLY A 203 5.55 -17.66 2.63
CA GLY A 203 5.44 -16.69 1.53
C GLY A 203 4.85 -15.37 1.98
N ASP A 204 5.18 -14.94 3.20
CA ASP A 204 4.68 -13.70 3.75
C ASP A 204 5.31 -12.46 3.09
N PRO A 205 4.53 -11.36 2.97
CA PRO A 205 4.91 -10.18 2.22
C PRO A 205 6.19 -9.47 2.70
N ALA A 206 6.41 -9.30 4.01
CA ALA A 206 7.50 -8.44 4.50
C ALA A 206 8.89 -8.88 4.00
N PRO A 207 9.39 -10.10 4.29
CA PRO A 207 10.71 -10.52 3.82
C PRO A 207 10.78 -10.60 2.29
N ARG A 208 9.70 -11.03 1.62
CA ARG A 208 9.67 -11.21 0.16
C ARG A 208 9.76 -9.88 -0.59
N LEU A 209 9.08 -8.84 -0.11
CA LEU A 209 9.19 -7.49 -0.67
C LEU A 209 10.59 -6.94 -0.50
N LEU A 210 11.15 -7.00 0.71
CA LEU A 210 12.46 -6.42 0.99
C LEU A 210 13.57 -7.15 0.22
N GLU A 211 13.52 -8.48 0.12
CA GLU A 211 14.41 -9.26 -0.75
C GLU A 211 14.31 -8.79 -2.20
N ARG A 212 13.08 -8.68 -2.73
CA ARG A 212 12.86 -8.27 -4.11
C ARG A 212 13.38 -6.85 -4.37
N ILE A 213 13.08 -5.90 -3.49
CA ILE A 213 13.56 -4.52 -3.62
C ILE A 213 15.09 -4.53 -3.74
N LEU A 214 15.76 -5.19 -2.79
CA LEU A 214 17.21 -5.29 -2.77
C LEU A 214 17.78 -6.03 -3.99
N GLU A 215 17.06 -6.95 -4.61
CA GLU A 215 17.54 -7.70 -5.79
C GLU A 215 17.25 -7.00 -7.12
N ARG A 216 16.12 -6.29 -7.23
CA ARG A 216 15.55 -5.86 -8.53
C ARG A 216 15.27 -4.37 -8.64
N SER A 217 15.09 -3.68 -7.52
CA SER A 217 14.61 -2.29 -7.47
C SER A 217 15.69 -1.30 -7.04
N ILE A 218 16.92 -1.78 -6.80
CA ILE A 218 18.08 -0.97 -6.45
C ILE A 218 19.22 -1.29 -7.42
N ASP A 219 19.73 -0.27 -8.11
CA ASP A 219 20.82 -0.40 -9.07
C ASP A 219 22.19 -0.67 -8.40
N ALA A 220 23.25 -0.70 -9.20
CA ALA A 220 24.61 -0.93 -8.70
C ALA A 220 25.15 0.24 -7.85
N HIS A 221 24.65 1.45 -8.08
CA HIS A 221 25.07 2.69 -7.43
C HIS A 221 24.25 3.03 -6.18
N GLY A 222 23.18 2.28 -5.90
CA GLY A 222 22.28 2.53 -4.78
C GLY A 222 21.04 3.36 -5.16
N GLY A 223 20.84 3.68 -6.44
CA GLY A 223 19.64 4.35 -6.93
C GLY A 223 18.42 3.44 -6.90
N THR A 224 17.28 4.00 -6.51
CA THR A 224 15.97 3.32 -6.45
C THR A 224 15.22 3.44 -7.77
N VAL A 225 14.36 2.46 -8.07
CA VAL A 225 13.38 2.58 -9.15
C VAL A 225 12.07 3.20 -8.65
N ASP A 226 11.46 4.04 -9.48
CA ASP A 226 10.05 4.46 -9.38
C ASP A 226 9.34 4.04 -10.66
N SER A 227 8.05 3.68 -10.58
CA SER A 227 7.31 3.19 -11.75
C SER A 227 8.05 2.08 -12.53
N SER A 228 8.78 1.20 -11.83
CA SER A 228 9.68 0.19 -12.40
C SER A 228 10.79 0.73 -13.33
N ARG A 229 11.24 1.97 -13.15
CA ARG A 229 12.27 2.63 -13.96
C ARG A 229 13.29 3.33 -13.08
N LEU A 230 14.53 3.38 -13.56
CA LEU A 230 15.53 4.32 -13.03
C LEU A 230 15.34 5.67 -13.70
N ARG A 231 15.45 6.74 -12.92
CA ARG A 231 15.34 8.12 -13.41
C ARG A 231 16.72 8.77 -13.50
N PRO A 232 16.88 9.80 -14.35
CA PRO A 232 18.01 10.70 -14.23
C PRO A 232 18.01 11.37 -12.86
N ALA A 233 19.19 11.82 -12.41
CA ALA A 233 19.37 12.42 -11.09
C ALA A 233 18.35 13.53 -10.77
N GLU A 234 18.07 14.42 -11.72
CA GLU A 234 17.14 15.55 -11.53
C GLU A 234 15.70 15.13 -11.18
N LEU A 235 15.30 13.92 -11.63
CA LEU A 235 13.97 13.34 -11.44
C LEU A 235 14.00 12.13 -10.49
N ALA A 236 15.10 11.88 -9.79
CA ALA A 236 15.17 10.79 -8.84
C ALA A 236 14.31 11.08 -7.61
N GLU A 237 13.57 10.07 -7.15
CA GLU A 237 12.80 10.12 -5.91
C GLU A 237 13.69 9.69 -4.74
N LEU A 238 14.41 10.66 -4.17
CA LEU A 238 15.48 10.42 -3.19
C LEU A 238 14.95 9.96 -1.82
N ASP A 239 13.69 10.27 -1.51
CA ASP A 239 12.99 9.80 -0.31
C ASP A 239 12.98 8.27 -0.22
N GLN A 240 12.81 7.58 -1.35
CA GLN A 240 12.68 6.13 -1.41
C GLN A 240 13.89 5.39 -0.81
N ASN A 241 15.09 5.96 -0.94
CA ASN A 241 16.32 5.39 -0.39
C ASN A 241 16.27 5.34 1.14
N GLY A 242 15.90 6.47 1.75
CA GLY A 242 15.80 6.59 3.20
C GLY A 242 14.63 5.78 3.77
N GLU A 243 13.50 5.77 3.07
CA GLU A 243 12.31 4.99 3.44
C GLU A 243 12.57 3.48 3.39
N LEU A 244 13.35 3.00 2.42
CA LEU A 244 13.79 1.60 2.37
C LEU A 244 14.68 1.22 3.54
N LEU A 245 15.67 2.05 3.89
CA LEU A 245 16.55 1.80 5.04
C LEU A 245 15.74 1.74 6.33
N HIS A 246 14.75 2.62 6.49
CA HIS A 246 13.81 2.58 7.61
C HIS A 246 12.95 1.30 7.60
N ALA A 247 12.42 0.87 6.45
CA ALA A 247 11.60 -0.35 6.36
C ALA A 247 12.39 -1.62 6.71
N LEU A 248 13.65 -1.71 6.29
CA LEU A 248 14.57 -2.78 6.67
C LEU A 248 14.84 -2.79 8.19
N TRP A 249 15.06 -1.62 8.77
CA TRP A 249 15.21 -1.46 10.20
C TRP A 249 13.93 -1.86 10.95
N ILE A 250 12.75 -1.41 10.52
CA ILE A 250 11.45 -1.82 11.10
C ILE A 250 11.30 -3.34 11.05
N HIS A 251 11.58 -3.98 9.91
CA HIS A 251 11.52 -5.43 9.80
C HIS A 251 12.43 -6.10 10.82
N TRP A 252 13.68 -5.66 10.94
CA TRP A 252 14.63 -6.24 11.88
C TRP A 252 14.23 -6.04 13.34
N VAL A 253 13.87 -4.82 13.76
CA VAL A 253 13.52 -4.57 15.17
C VAL A 253 12.22 -5.27 15.58
N TRP A 254 11.28 -5.48 14.65
CA TRP A 254 10.03 -6.20 14.94
C TRP A 254 10.18 -7.72 14.94
N THR A 255 11.05 -8.27 14.10
CA THR A 255 11.18 -9.73 13.93
C THR A 255 12.38 -10.34 14.65
N GLY A 256 13.39 -9.54 14.95
CA GLY A 256 14.72 -9.99 15.34
C GLY A 256 15.54 -10.61 14.20
N ASP A 257 15.00 -10.70 12.97
CA ASP A 257 15.71 -11.29 11.83
C ASP A 257 16.72 -10.30 11.25
N ALA A 258 17.99 -10.47 11.64
CA ALA A 258 19.11 -9.72 11.11
C ALA A 258 19.70 -10.33 9.81
N GLY A 259 19.17 -11.46 9.33
CA GLY A 259 19.69 -12.20 8.19
C GLY A 259 19.69 -11.39 6.90
N LEU A 260 18.59 -10.70 6.62
CA LEU A 260 18.46 -9.86 5.43
C LEU A 260 19.43 -8.67 5.45
N ILE A 261 19.58 -8.03 6.62
CA ILE A 261 20.52 -6.93 6.82
C ILE A 261 21.94 -7.43 6.61
N ARG A 262 22.37 -8.46 7.36
CA ARG A 262 23.74 -8.99 7.33
C ARG A 262 24.17 -9.39 5.92
N LYS A 263 23.29 -10.06 5.17
CA LYS A 263 23.52 -10.45 3.77
C LYS A 263 23.77 -9.24 2.85
N ASN A 264 23.14 -8.10 3.13
CA ASN A 264 23.08 -6.96 2.23
C ASN A 264 23.80 -5.70 2.74
N LEU A 265 24.50 -5.74 3.88
CA LEU A 265 25.16 -4.58 4.50
C LEU A 265 25.92 -3.68 3.50
N PRO A 266 26.80 -4.19 2.62
CA PRO A 266 27.48 -3.35 1.64
C PRO A 266 26.53 -2.63 0.67
N LYS A 267 25.40 -3.26 0.31
CA LYS A 267 24.37 -2.65 -0.54
C LYS A 267 23.58 -1.57 0.22
N LEU A 268 23.31 -1.77 1.51
CA LEU A 268 22.64 -0.78 2.36
C LEU A 268 23.48 0.50 2.50
N VAL A 269 24.80 0.34 2.67
CA VAL A 269 25.73 1.48 2.67
C VAL A 269 25.68 2.22 1.33
N ARG A 270 25.72 1.51 0.20
CA ARG A 270 25.61 2.15 -1.13
C ARG A 270 24.30 2.92 -1.34
N ILE A 271 23.18 2.42 -0.82
CA ILE A 271 21.88 3.12 -0.87
C ILE A 271 21.96 4.47 -0.16
N ALA A 272 22.67 4.55 0.98
CA ALA A 272 22.87 5.80 1.70
C ALA A 272 23.94 6.70 1.04
N GLU A 273 25.02 6.12 0.50
CA GLU A 273 26.05 6.86 -0.23
C GLU A 273 25.52 7.50 -1.51
N TYR A 274 24.55 6.86 -2.17
CA TYR A 274 23.85 7.44 -3.32
C TYR A 274 23.27 8.81 -2.99
N LEU A 275 22.69 8.99 -1.80
CA LEU A 275 22.11 10.26 -1.35
C LEU A 275 23.16 11.33 -1.04
N GLN A 276 24.42 10.96 -0.84
CA GLN A 276 25.51 11.92 -0.60
C GLN A 276 26.25 12.33 -1.87
N ARG A 277 25.75 11.94 -3.05
CA ARG A 277 26.39 12.32 -4.31
C ARG A 277 26.28 13.84 -4.54
N PRO A 278 27.33 14.48 -5.09
CA PRO A 278 27.38 15.94 -5.23
C PRO A 278 26.24 16.57 -6.03
N GLU A 279 25.64 15.82 -6.96
CA GLU A 279 24.49 16.27 -7.75
C GLU A 279 23.16 16.31 -6.99
N PHE A 280 23.10 15.74 -5.78
CA PHE A 280 21.93 15.79 -4.92
C PHE A 280 22.10 16.72 -3.74
N VAL A 281 23.35 16.97 -3.31
CA VAL A 281 23.65 17.71 -2.09
C VAL A 281 24.04 19.14 -2.43
N ASP A 282 23.27 20.09 -1.94
CA ASP A 282 23.67 21.50 -2.00
C ASP A 282 24.88 21.73 -1.08
N PRO A 283 26.00 22.24 -1.61
CA PRO A 283 27.25 22.35 -0.85
C PRO A 283 27.17 23.36 0.31
N ASP A 284 26.29 24.35 0.21
CA ASP A 284 26.18 25.42 1.20
C ASP A 284 25.34 25.00 2.41
N SER A 285 24.20 24.34 2.16
CA SER A 285 23.26 23.93 3.21
C SER A 285 23.43 22.48 3.66
N GLY A 286 23.99 21.62 2.81
CA GLY A 286 24.01 20.16 2.98
C GLY A 286 22.66 19.48 2.78
N LEU A 287 21.62 20.21 2.36
CA LEU A 287 20.30 19.67 2.07
C LEU A 287 20.27 18.96 0.71
N LEU A 288 19.37 18.00 0.57
CA LEU A 288 19.10 17.35 -0.71
C LEU A 288 18.17 18.20 -1.58
N HIS A 289 18.51 18.41 -2.84
CA HIS A 289 17.66 19.12 -3.80
C HIS A 289 17.20 18.21 -4.96
N ASN A 290 16.01 18.51 -5.48
CA ASN A 290 15.34 17.73 -6.50
C ASN A 290 14.33 18.58 -7.29
N SER A 291 14.06 18.18 -8.53
CA SER A 291 13.05 18.82 -9.39
C SER A 291 11.79 17.99 -9.60
N ARG A 292 11.73 16.80 -9.01
CA ARG A 292 10.53 15.94 -8.97
C ARG A 292 10.11 15.71 -7.53
N GLU A 293 8.87 16.01 -7.20
CA GLU A 293 8.36 16.04 -5.83
C GLU A 293 7.80 14.71 -5.30
N TYR A 294 7.53 14.62 -4.00
CA TYR A 294 7.03 13.42 -3.31
C TYR A 294 5.78 12.81 -3.96
N TRP A 295 4.90 13.66 -4.51
CA TRP A 295 3.72 13.24 -5.27
C TRP A 295 3.98 13.07 -6.77
N GLU A 296 5.23 12.87 -7.17
CA GLU A 296 5.61 12.46 -8.53
C GLU A 296 5.36 13.54 -9.60
N ARG A 297 5.20 14.79 -9.18
CA ARG A 297 5.12 15.94 -10.09
C ARG A 297 6.52 16.43 -10.38
N ASP A 298 6.77 16.79 -11.63
CA ASP A 298 8.07 17.22 -12.13
C ASP A 298 7.97 18.65 -12.72
N PRO A 299 9.00 19.18 -13.39
CA PRO A 299 8.96 20.54 -13.93
C PRO A 299 7.82 20.78 -14.93
N HIS A 300 7.26 19.75 -15.57
CA HIS A 300 6.09 19.89 -16.43
C HIS A 300 4.85 20.38 -15.67
N PHE A 301 4.77 20.05 -14.38
CA PHE A 301 3.70 20.50 -13.48
C PHE A 301 4.06 21.80 -12.74
N GLY A 302 5.23 22.39 -13.01
CA GLY A 302 5.69 23.61 -12.35
C GLY A 302 6.46 23.37 -11.04
N VAL A 303 6.90 22.15 -10.77
CA VAL A 303 7.86 21.88 -9.69
C VAL A 303 9.20 22.49 -10.05
N ARG A 304 9.80 23.21 -9.11
CA ARG A 304 11.13 23.81 -9.29
C ARG A 304 12.14 23.03 -8.49
N ASP A 305 13.39 23.07 -8.96
CA ASP A 305 14.53 22.62 -8.18
C ASP A 305 14.53 23.29 -6.80
N GLY A 306 14.75 22.49 -5.76
CA GLY A 306 14.76 22.96 -4.38
C GLY A 306 14.76 21.82 -3.37
N PHE A 307 14.72 22.19 -2.11
CA PHE A 307 14.78 21.30 -0.96
C PHE A 307 13.37 20.90 -0.53
N GLU A 308 13.05 19.62 -0.62
CA GLU A 308 11.73 19.10 -0.24
C GLU A 308 11.72 18.45 1.15
N ASN A 309 10.66 18.71 1.90
CA ASN A 309 10.44 18.24 3.26
C ASN A 309 10.59 16.72 3.41
N SER A 310 9.81 15.96 2.64
CA SER A 310 9.79 14.49 2.72
C SER A 310 11.14 13.87 2.36
N TYR A 311 11.89 14.48 1.43
CA TYR A 311 13.19 13.95 0.99
C TYR A 311 14.23 14.11 2.11
N GLN A 312 14.24 15.26 2.79
CA GLN A 312 15.11 15.46 3.94
C GLN A 312 14.74 14.50 5.06
N LEU A 313 13.44 14.41 5.38
CA LEU A 313 12.94 13.55 6.44
C LEU A 313 13.37 12.10 6.26
N TRP A 314 13.04 11.49 5.12
CA TRP A 314 13.29 10.08 4.91
C TRP A 314 14.79 9.78 4.91
N THR A 315 15.61 10.73 4.43
CA THR A 315 17.08 10.61 4.53
C THR A 315 17.56 10.65 5.98
N ILE A 316 17.07 11.57 6.81
CA ILE A 316 17.40 11.64 8.24
C ILE A 316 17.04 10.32 8.94
N VAL A 317 15.81 9.85 8.74
CA VAL A 317 15.32 8.61 9.36
C VAL A 317 16.11 7.40 8.84
N GLY A 318 16.37 7.33 7.53
CA GLY A 318 17.11 6.26 6.89
C GLY A 318 18.58 6.17 7.31
N PHE A 319 19.26 7.32 7.49
CA PHE A 319 20.64 7.34 7.99
C PHE A 319 20.74 6.88 9.44
N ASN A 320 19.79 7.26 10.30
CA ASN A 320 19.74 6.76 11.67
C ASN A 320 19.45 5.25 11.71
N ALA A 321 18.48 4.79 10.91
CA ALA A 321 18.18 3.37 10.74
C ALA A 321 19.40 2.57 10.26
N LEU A 322 20.14 3.08 9.26
CA LEU A 322 21.36 2.46 8.78
C LEU A 322 22.45 2.41 9.86
N ALA A 323 22.61 3.49 10.64
CA ALA A 323 23.59 3.51 11.72
C ALA A 323 23.33 2.41 12.75
N ASP A 324 22.08 2.25 13.19
CA ASP A 324 21.70 1.19 14.13
C ASP A 324 21.97 -0.21 13.54
N MET A 325 21.62 -0.43 12.26
CA MET A 325 21.90 -1.69 11.58
C MET A 325 23.42 -1.96 11.48
N LEU A 326 24.23 -0.95 11.19
CA LEU A 326 25.69 -1.10 11.09
C LEU A 326 26.33 -1.40 12.43
N GLU A 327 25.88 -0.75 13.51
CA GLU A 327 26.42 -0.96 14.84
C GLU A 327 26.02 -2.34 15.39
N GLU A 328 24.73 -2.64 15.39
CA GLU A 328 24.18 -3.81 16.09
C GLU A 328 24.28 -5.10 15.27
N VAL A 329 24.11 -5.02 13.94
CA VAL A 329 24.18 -6.20 13.05
C VAL A 329 25.54 -6.33 12.40
N GLY A 330 26.14 -5.20 12.01
CA GLY A 330 27.44 -5.16 11.31
C GLY A 330 28.65 -5.14 12.24
N GLY A 331 28.52 -4.69 13.48
CA GLY A 331 29.64 -4.47 14.39
C GLY A 331 30.54 -3.28 14.00
N ASP A 332 30.07 -2.36 13.15
CA ASP A 332 30.83 -1.22 12.62
C ASP A 332 30.39 0.10 13.28
N ALA A 333 30.74 0.25 14.56
CA ALA A 333 30.45 1.46 15.33
C ALA A 333 31.05 2.75 14.72
N PRO A 334 32.26 2.75 14.13
CA PRO A 334 32.77 3.92 13.40
C PRO A 334 31.89 4.35 12.22
N ALA A 335 31.46 3.41 11.36
CA ALA A 335 30.56 3.74 10.26
C ALA A 335 29.19 4.21 10.77
N ALA A 336 28.65 3.57 11.82
CA ALA A 336 27.41 3.99 12.45
C ALA A 336 27.47 5.45 12.94
N ARG A 337 28.56 5.84 13.63
CA ARG A 337 28.76 7.24 14.05
C ARG A 337 28.77 8.22 12.88
N ARG A 338 29.47 7.89 11.79
CA ARG A 338 29.49 8.71 10.56
C ARG A 338 28.07 8.98 10.04
N TRP A 339 27.22 7.95 10.01
CA TRP A 339 25.84 8.09 9.51
C TRP A 339 24.93 8.86 10.47
N ARG A 340 25.07 8.67 11.78
CA ARG A 340 24.35 9.52 12.77
C ARG A 340 24.77 10.98 12.69
N GLU A 341 26.06 11.26 12.52
CA GLU A 341 26.55 12.62 12.31
C GLU A 341 26.00 13.24 11.03
N ALA A 342 25.94 12.48 9.93
CA ALA A 342 25.32 12.94 8.68
C ALA A 342 23.83 13.24 8.87
N ALA A 343 23.09 12.36 9.54
CA ALA A 343 21.67 12.58 9.87
C ALA A 343 21.48 13.83 10.74
N GLY A 344 22.31 14.03 11.76
CA GLY A 344 22.24 15.19 12.65
C GLY A 344 22.54 16.52 11.96
N LYS A 345 23.52 16.54 11.04
CA LYS A 345 23.80 17.72 10.19
C LYS A 345 22.61 18.05 9.30
N LEU A 346 22.05 17.05 8.62
CA LEU A 346 20.89 17.21 7.75
C LEU A 346 19.66 17.69 8.53
N GLN A 347 19.39 17.11 9.70
CA GLN A 347 18.32 17.53 10.60
C GLN A 347 18.51 18.97 11.08
N THR A 348 19.73 19.38 11.42
CA THR A 348 20.03 20.75 11.82
C THR A 348 19.72 21.73 10.68
N ALA A 349 20.17 21.42 9.46
CA ALA A 349 19.87 22.25 8.29
C ALA A 349 18.36 22.32 8.01
N PHE A 350 17.68 21.18 8.04
CA PHE A 350 16.24 21.04 7.84
C PHE A 350 15.43 21.92 8.82
N LEU A 351 15.80 21.93 10.10
CA LEU A 351 15.05 22.65 11.15
C LEU A 351 15.46 24.12 11.30
N SER A 352 16.71 24.47 11.02
CA SER A 352 17.29 25.72 11.52
C SER A 352 18.28 26.43 10.59
N HIS A 353 18.47 25.96 9.35
CA HIS A 353 19.31 26.70 8.40
C HIS A 353 18.79 28.13 8.20
N PRO A 354 19.63 29.18 8.31
CA PRO A 354 19.17 30.58 8.33
C PRO A 354 18.39 31.00 7.08
N ARG A 355 18.66 30.34 5.95
CA ARG A 355 18.00 30.62 4.66
C ARG A 355 17.10 29.48 4.16
N HIS A 356 17.41 28.25 4.55
CA HIS A 356 16.88 27.05 3.88
C HIS A 356 16.13 26.11 4.82
N ALA A 357 15.87 26.51 6.07
CA ALA A 357 15.03 25.73 6.96
C ALA A 357 13.65 25.47 6.31
N LEU A 358 13.15 24.27 6.51
CA LEU A 358 11.85 23.80 6.03
C LEU A 358 10.72 24.19 7.01
N ILE A 359 10.97 25.22 7.83
CA ILE A 359 10.00 25.87 8.71
C ILE A 359 9.88 27.33 8.29
N GLU A 360 8.65 27.78 8.03
CA GLU A 360 8.32 29.17 7.73
C GLU A 360 7.23 29.63 8.68
N ARG A 361 7.44 30.74 9.40
CA ARG A 361 6.43 31.30 10.33
C ARG A 361 5.86 30.28 11.33
N GLY A 362 6.70 29.34 11.76
CA GLY A 362 6.31 28.31 12.73
C GLY A 362 5.59 27.10 12.14
N THR A 363 5.43 26.97 10.81
CA THR A 363 4.85 25.79 10.16
C THR A 363 5.88 25.08 9.29
N LEU A 364 5.81 23.75 9.21
CA LEU A 364 6.56 23.00 8.20
C LEU A 364 6.03 23.36 6.80
N VAL A 365 6.95 23.58 5.86
CA VAL A 365 6.62 23.86 4.46
C VAL A 365 7.00 22.69 3.58
N LYS A 366 6.29 22.53 2.46
CA LYS A 366 6.56 21.48 1.47
C LYS A 366 7.96 21.58 0.88
N ARG A 367 8.30 22.76 0.35
CA ARG A 367 9.50 22.97 -0.49
C ARG A 367 10.08 24.36 -0.33
N ARG A 368 11.41 24.42 -0.24
CA ARG A 368 12.22 25.62 -0.14
C ARG A 368 13.12 25.73 -1.38
N LEU A 369 13.11 26.87 -2.04
CA LEU A 369 13.90 27.10 -3.24
C LEU A 369 15.37 27.44 -2.89
N PRO A 370 16.31 27.33 -3.86
CA PRO A 370 17.71 27.75 -3.68
C PRO A 370 17.87 29.23 -3.30
N ASP A 371 16.86 30.06 -3.58
CA ASP A 371 16.88 31.46 -3.17
C ASP A 371 16.43 31.69 -1.70
N GLY A 372 15.87 30.66 -1.04
CA GLY A 372 15.31 30.70 0.31
C GLY A 372 13.80 30.95 0.35
N ALA A 373 13.13 31.18 -0.79
CA ALA A 373 11.68 31.34 -0.82
C ALA A 373 10.96 29.99 -0.66
N VAL A 374 9.78 30.00 -0.05
CA VAL A 374 8.88 28.84 -0.08
C VAL A 374 8.26 28.74 -1.46
N GLN A 375 8.31 27.57 -2.10
CA GLN A 375 7.50 27.35 -3.28
C GLN A 375 6.04 27.14 -2.87
N ARG A 376 5.24 28.20 -2.96
CA ARG A 376 3.82 28.16 -2.58
C ARG A 376 2.90 27.72 -3.70
N ARG A 377 3.39 27.80 -4.94
CA ARG A 377 2.59 27.58 -6.15
C ARG A 377 3.26 26.66 -7.15
N LEU A 378 2.44 25.91 -7.87
CA LEU A 378 2.84 25.17 -9.06
C LEU A 378 2.48 25.98 -10.32
N GLU A 379 3.48 26.34 -11.10
CA GLU A 379 3.32 27.12 -12.31
C GLU A 379 3.80 26.31 -13.52
N PRO A 380 2.91 25.49 -14.13
CA PRO A 380 3.27 24.70 -15.29
C PRO A 380 3.75 25.60 -16.43
N PRO A 381 4.89 25.28 -17.09
CA PRO A 381 5.41 26.09 -18.19
C PRO A 381 4.48 26.08 -19.41
N ASN A 382 3.66 25.05 -19.56
CA ASN A 382 2.66 24.94 -20.63
C ASN A 382 1.35 24.36 -20.11
N ARG A 383 0.46 25.22 -19.57
CA ARG A 383 -0.87 24.80 -19.10
C ARG A 383 -1.74 24.19 -20.20
N ALA A 384 -1.58 24.64 -21.45
CA ALA A 384 -2.33 24.13 -22.59
C ALA A 384 -1.90 22.71 -23.00
N GLY A 385 -0.73 22.24 -22.54
CA GLY A 385 -0.27 20.88 -22.72
C GLY A 385 -0.81 19.89 -21.69
N LEU A 386 -1.49 20.36 -20.65
CA LEU A 386 -2.07 19.52 -19.60
C LEU A 386 -3.46 19.02 -20.03
N PRO A 387 -3.92 17.86 -19.52
CA PRO A 387 -5.26 17.36 -19.79
C PRO A 387 -6.36 18.40 -19.51
N PRO A 388 -7.33 18.57 -20.43
CA PRO A 388 -8.38 19.58 -20.26
C PRO A 388 -9.27 19.26 -19.06
N GLY A 389 -9.65 20.30 -18.32
CA GLY A 389 -10.54 20.18 -17.14
C GLY A 389 -9.82 19.84 -15.84
N MET A 390 -8.51 19.58 -15.88
CA MET A 390 -7.67 19.40 -14.70
C MET A 390 -7.56 20.72 -13.92
N PRO A 391 -7.72 20.74 -12.57
CA PRO A 391 -7.62 21.96 -11.79
C PRO A 391 -6.33 22.75 -12.08
N LEU A 392 -5.17 22.10 -12.02
CA LEU A 392 -3.89 22.76 -12.29
C LEU A 392 -3.79 23.44 -13.67
N SER A 393 -4.57 22.96 -14.66
CA SER A 393 -4.64 23.53 -16.01
C SER A 393 -5.59 24.73 -16.12
N THR A 394 -6.60 24.80 -15.24
CA THR A 394 -7.74 25.73 -15.36
C THR A 394 -7.77 26.81 -14.27
N GLU A 395 -7.28 26.51 -13.08
CA GLU A 395 -7.30 27.43 -11.95
C GLU A 395 -6.30 28.58 -12.13
N ARG A 396 -6.68 29.76 -11.65
CA ARG A 396 -5.81 30.94 -11.74
C ARG A 396 -4.61 30.82 -10.82
N GLU A 397 -4.86 30.38 -9.59
CA GLU A 397 -3.86 30.15 -8.56
C GLU A 397 -3.80 28.66 -8.26
N ASN A 398 -2.59 28.11 -8.16
CA ASN A 398 -2.34 26.69 -7.98
C ASN A 398 -1.47 26.52 -6.73
N PHE A 399 -2.08 26.39 -5.56
CA PHE A 399 -1.32 26.29 -4.30
C PHE A 399 -0.81 24.87 -4.03
N CYS A 400 0.44 24.73 -3.58
CA CYS A 400 1.01 23.42 -3.20
C CYS A 400 1.51 23.38 -1.76
N ASP A 401 1.29 24.45 -1.00
CA ASP A 401 1.62 24.56 0.42
C ASP A 401 0.38 25.15 1.12
N PRO A 402 -0.20 24.50 2.14
CA PRO A 402 0.31 23.31 2.84
C PRO A 402 0.20 22.01 2.03
N ASP A 403 1.02 21.04 2.41
CA ASP A 403 1.06 19.68 1.86
C ASP A 403 1.03 18.68 3.02
N THR A 404 0.13 17.69 2.95
CA THR A 404 -0.05 16.66 3.96
C THR A 404 1.19 15.83 4.25
N ALA A 405 2.11 15.64 3.29
CA ALA A 405 3.38 14.97 3.55
C ALA A 405 4.29 15.78 4.49
N SER A 406 4.04 17.09 4.65
CA SER A 406 4.79 17.96 5.59
C SER A 406 4.51 17.61 7.06
N VAL A 407 3.56 16.73 7.38
CA VAL A 407 3.34 16.23 8.75
C VAL A 407 4.22 15.03 9.10
N LEU A 408 4.85 14.38 8.11
CA LEU A 408 5.68 13.20 8.34
C LEU A 408 6.84 13.45 9.36
N PRO A 409 7.50 14.63 9.42
CA PRO A 409 8.51 14.91 10.45
C PRO A 409 7.98 14.86 11.89
N ILE A 410 6.68 15.11 12.08
CA ILE A 410 5.99 14.99 13.37
C ILE A 410 5.82 13.50 13.73
N ILE A 411 5.41 12.68 12.76
CA ILE A 411 5.19 11.24 12.95
C ILE A 411 6.47 10.54 13.41
N HIS A 412 7.60 10.91 12.82
CA HIS A 412 8.90 10.28 13.05
C HIS A 412 9.75 10.98 14.13
N GLY A 413 9.19 11.96 14.85
CA GLY A 413 9.87 12.62 15.97
C GLY A 413 11.07 13.49 15.58
N VAL A 414 11.21 13.86 14.30
CA VAL A 414 12.20 14.85 13.85
C VAL A 414 11.81 16.25 14.35
N VAL A 415 10.51 16.49 14.49
CA VAL A 415 9.92 17.63 15.19
C VAL A 415 9.17 17.11 16.42
N ASP A 416 9.28 17.83 17.54
CA ASP A 416 8.50 17.54 18.76
C ASP A 416 6.99 17.56 18.45
N PRO A 417 6.28 16.42 18.59
CA PRO A 417 4.85 16.34 18.29
C PRO A 417 3.96 17.24 19.13
N GLN A 418 4.42 17.61 20.33
CA GLN A 418 3.71 18.53 21.22
C GLN A 418 4.28 19.94 21.14
N GLY A 419 5.20 20.20 20.20
CA GLY A 419 5.82 21.49 20.00
C GLY A 419 4.92 22.49 19.27
N PRO A 420 5.28 23.80 19.31
CA PRO A 420 4.54 24.84 18.59
C PRO A 420 4.52 24.62 17.07
N VAL A 421 5.61 24.09 16.51
CA VAL A 421 5.71 23.83 15.07
C VAL A 421 4.74 22.73 14.63
N ALA A 422 4.67 21.64 15.40
CA ALA A 422 3.74 20.54 15.11
C ALA A 422 2.29 21.03 15.18
N ARG A 423 1.91 21.75 16.23
CA ARG A 423 0.56 22.33 16.37
C ARG A 423 0.19 23.22 15.18
N ALA A 424 1.03 24.20 14.86
CA ALA A 424 0.75 25.13 13.77
C ALA A 424 0.65 24.42 12.41
N THR A 425 1.50 23.41 12.18
CA THR A 425 1.46 22.60 10.96
C THR A 425 0.16 21.79 10.87
N LEU A 426 -0.24 21.12 11.95
CA LEU A 426 -1.48 20.33 11.99
C LEU A 426 -2.73 21.19 11.85
N ASP A 427 -2.71 22.43 12.37
CA ASP A 427 -3.79 23.40 12.16
C ASP A 427 -3.85 23.87 10.71
N ALA A 428 -2.72 24.09 10.05
CA ALA A 428 -2.68 24.44 8.64
C ALA A 428 -3.26 23.32 7.74
N MET A 429 -3.07 22.04 8.10
CA MET A 429 -3.62 20.91 7.34
C MET A 429 -5.14 20.88 7.31
N GLU A 430 -5.83 21.49 8.28
CA GLU A 430 -7.30 21.54 8.30
C GLU A 430 -7.89 22.24 7.06
N ALA A 431 -7.13 23.13 6.41
CA ALA A 431 -7.54 23.75 5.15
C ALA A 431 -7.65 22.77 3.97
N LEU A 432 -7.07 21.57 4.09
CA LEU A 432 -7.09 20.53 3.07
C LEU A 432 -8.25 19.54 3.24
N TRP A 433 -9.02 19.65 4.34
CA TRP A 433 -10.21 18.83 4.57
C TRP A 433 -11.42 19.39 3.81
N ASN A 434 -12.12 18.55 3.04
CA ASN A 434 -13.35 18.92 2.32
C ASN A 434 -13.22 20.15 1.40
N GLN A 435 -12.26 20.17 0.48
CA GLN A 435 -12.07 21.34 -0.39
C GLN A 435 -13.16 21.47 -1.47
N ARG A 436 -13.21 20.51 -2.42
CA ARG A 436 -14.22 20.47 -3.51
C ARG A 436 -15.24 19.33 -3.37
N TRP A 437 -15.21 18.64 -2.24
CA TRP A 437 -16.07 17.51 -1.96
C TRP A 437 -16.72 17.66 -0.59
N SER A 438 -17.85 16.97 -0.43
CA SER A 438 -18.51 16.77 0.85
C SER A 438 -18.36 15.31 1.24
N GLY A 439 -17.94 15.02 2.46
CA GLY A 439 -17.90 13.65 2.99
C GLY A 439 -16.76 13.37 3.94
N GLY A 440 -15.69 14.15 3.90
CA GLY A 440 -14.50 14.00 4.74
C GLY A 440 -13.24 13.70 3.94
N GLY A 441 -12.12 13.59 4.66
CA GLY A 441 -10.81 13.30 4.11
C GLY A 441 -10.05 14.55 3.66
N TYR A 442 -8.73 14.41 3.60
CA TYR A 442 -7.78 15.43 3.18
C TYR A 442 -7.34 15.22 1.73
N GLY A 443 -7.12 16.31 0.99
CA GLY A 443 -6.33 16.30 -0.25
C GLY A 443 -4.84 16.16 0.05
N ARG A 444 -4.02 15.83 -0.97
CA ARG A 444 -2.55 15.80 -0.83
C ARG A 444 -1.98 17.17 -0.46
N TYR A 445 -2.39 18.16 -1.24
CA TYR A 445 -2.20 19.59 -1.08
C TYR A 445 -3.45 20.28 -1.67
N ASP A 446 -3.43 21.60 -1.82
CA ASP A 446 -4.61 22.33 -2.28
C ASP A 446 -5.10 21.85 -3.66
N VAL A 447 -6.40 21.59 -3.74
CA VAL A 447 -7.12 21.07 -4.90
C VAL A 447 -6.89 21.88 -6.18
N THR A 448 -6.53 23.16 -6.06
CA THR A 448 -6.21 24.00 -7.22
C THR A 448 -4.97 23.54 -7.99
N SER A 449 -4.04 22.85 -7.33
CA SER A 449 -2.86 22.26 -7.96
C SER A 449 -3.04 20.81 -8.37
N GLU A 450 -4.20 20.21 -8.09
CA GLU A 450 -4.43 18.80 -8.34
C GLU A 450 -4.37 18.51 -9.86
N SER A 451 -3.53 17.55 -10.22
CA SER A 451 -3.37 17.10 -11.60
C SER A 451 -4.16 15.82 -11.90
N ASP A 452 -4.70 15.19 -10.86
CA ASP A 452 -5.58 14.03 -10.98
C ASP A 452 -7.04 14.44 -10.72
N SER A 453 -7.94 13.46 -10.58
CA SER A 453 -9.32 13.75 -10.19
C SER A 453 -9.37 14.35 -8.78
N PRO A 454 -9.99 15.54 -8.59
CA PRO A 454 -10.17 16.13 -7.27
C PRO A 454 -10.91 15.19 -6.31
N GLY A 455 -10.36 14.99 -5.11
CA GLY A 455 -11.01 14.20 -4.10
C GLY A 455 -10.14 13.99 -2.86
N PRO A 456 -10.72 13.44 -1.79
CA PRO A 456 -9.96 13.05 -0.62
C PRO A 456 -9.09 11.83 -0.96
N TRP A 457 -7.90 11.80 -0.39
CA TRP A 457 -7.01 10.67 -0.48
C TRP A 457 -6.94 9.95 0.88
N PRO A 458 -7.18 8.63 0.95
CA PRO A 458 -7.12 7.88 2.21
C PRO A 458 -5.76 7.95 2.91
N PHE A 459 -4.67 7.73 2.18
CA PHE A 459 -3.35 7.62 2.81
C PHE A 459 -2.78 8.98 3.30
N PRO A 460 -2.94 10.12 2.59
CA PRO A 460 -2.62 11.45 3.14
C PRO A 460 -3.46 11.78 4.37
N SER A 461 -4.73 11.38 4.37
CA SER A 461 -5.58 11.54 5.55
C SER A 461 -5.04 10.75 6.75
N LEU A 462 -4.52 9.54 6.51
CA LEU A 462 -3.85 8.74 7.54
C LEU A 462 -2.51 9.32 8.00
N PHE A 463 -1.76 10.03 7.15
CA PHE A 463 -0.59 10.79 7.60
C PHE A 463 -0.99 11.85 8.62
N VAL A 464 -2.00 12.67 8.29
CA VAL A 464 -2.51 13.70 9.19
C VAL A 464 -3.11 13.10 10.47
N ALA A 465 -3.84 11.98 10.38
CA ALA A 465 -4.36 11.27 11.54
C ALA A 465 -3.23 10.74 12.44
N ARG A 466 -2.20 10.10 11.87
CA ARG A 466 -1.06 9.59 12.65
C ARG A 466 -0.27 10.71 13.31
N ALA A 467 -0.08 11.84 12.63
CA ALA A 467 0.56 13.01 13.22
C ALA A 467 -0.27 13.62 14.36
N ASN A 468 -1.60 13.71 14.20
CA ASN A 468 -2.51 14.11 15.27
C ASN A 468 -2.49 13.14 16.45
N LEU A 469 -2.35 11.83 16.22
CA LEU A 469 -2.25 10.82 17.27
C LEU A 469 -1.03 11.07 18.18
N VAL A 470 0.16 11.23 17.58
CA VAL A 470 1.38 11.49 18.38
C VAL A 470 1.39 12.88 19.02
N ALA A 471 0.62 13.83 18.48
CA ALA A 471 0.40 15.15 19.06
C ALA A 471 -0.70 15.20 20.15
N GLY A 472 -1.43 14.10 20.38
CA GLY A 472 -2.51 14.03 21.37
C GLY A 472 -3.87 14.59 20.92
N ASN A 473 -4.03 14.91 19.64
CA ASN A 473 -5.26 15.47 19.06
C ASN A 473 -6.27 14.38 18.68
N HIS A 474 -6.72 13.59 19.66
CA HIS A 474 -7.51 12.37 19.43
C HIS A 474 -8.84 12.60 18.67
N ASP A 475 -9.48 13.75 18.84
CA ASP A 475 -10.74 14.05 18.12
C ASP A 475 -10.54 14.10 16.59
N ARG A 476 -9.42 14.69 16.14
CA ARG A 476 -9.07 14.72 14.70
C ARG A 476 -8.72 13.33 14.18
N VAL A 477 -8.09 12.50 15.02
CA VAL A 477 -7.81 11.08 14.69
C VAL A 477 -9.12 10.32 14.46
N TRP A 478 -10.05 10.40 15.41
CA TRP A 478 -11.34 9.72 15.32
C TRP A 478 -12.19 10.21 14.16
N ARG A 479 -12.16 11.52 13.86
CA ARG A 479 -12.84 12.06 12.67
C ARG A 479 -12.35 11.38 11.40
N THR A 480 -11.04 11.24 11.23
CA THR A 480 -10.46 10.59 10.04
C THR A 480 -10.74 9.09 10.00
N LEU A 481 -10.60 8.38 11.12
CA LEU A 481 -10.82 6.93 11.15
C LEU A 481 -12.28 6.55 10.91
N ARG A 482 -13.24 7.34 11.40
CA ARG A 482 -14.67 7.15 11.11
C ARG A 482 -15.00 7.44 9.66
N TRP A 483 -14.44 8.52 9.09
CA TRP A 483 -14.56 8.81 7.67
C TRP A 483 -14.02 7.65 6.82
N LEU A 484 -12.83 7.15 7.16
CA LEU A 484 -12.21 6.03 6.44
C LEU A 484 -13.16 4.83 6.43
N ALA A 485 -13.65 4.43 7.61
CA ALA A 485 -14.62 3.32 7.80
C ALA A 485 -15.91 3.42 6.95
N GLU A 486 -16.24 4.59 6.43
CA GLU A 486 -17.43 4.85 5.61
C GLU A 486 -17.13 4.89 4.10
N VAL A 487 -15.87 5.03 3.67
CA VAL A 487 -15.53 5.07 2.25
C VAL A 487 -15.38 3.66 1.64
N PRO A 488 -15.67 3.48 0.34
CA PRO A 488 -15.43 2.21 -0.32
C PRO A 488 -13.97 1.78 -0.21
N GLY A 489 -13.74 0.56 0.27
CA GLY A 489 -12.39 0.02 0.49
C GLY A 489 -12.01 -0.10 1.96
N GLY A 490 -12.77 0.55 2.85
CA GLY A 490 -12.61 0.40 4.29
C GLY A 490 -12.02 1.63 4.92
#